data_AF-A0A3N5YZI9-F1
#
_entry.id   AF-A0A3N5YZI9-F1
#
_cell.length_a   1.000
_cell.length_b   1.000
_cell.length_c   1.000
_cell.angle_alpha   90.00
_cell.angle_beta   90.00
_cell.angle_gamma   90.00
#
_symmetry.space_group_name_H-M   'P 1'
#
loop_
_entity.id
_entity.type
_entity.pdbx_description
1 polymer ?
#
loop_
_entity_poly.entity_id
_entity_poly.type
_entity_poly.pdbx_seq_one_letter_code
_entity_poly.pdbx_strand_id
1 'polypeptide(L)'
;RPWDFFMVVFTGPDRLGHYFWNYHAPVNPESDNPELTDGVRRYYIRLDEIVGELVERAGRDTNILVMSDHGMGPVPPKQIHIATWLQQQGWLTARARRAAVPGPDIILARLRIGRDRLGRVMKWVPGLLKSRVVRRTINDRALAVDEQRSMAYSVPIFFNMTGIRLNVKGEAARQAAVQNLERNLSRISDPDTGKQVITEAFPGREYYSGVAAERVPDLIAIADPQYCFKHALGFYSSIVTGRQDVRGPAKHRMEGIFMARGKGIPARTEPVRSVHLEDIAPTALHLMGLPVPSDMDGRILTEIFSTQFNRSRPVAYEEPRGFWPNPARPEFSSNAMSAEDEAIIENQLRSLGYLE
;
A
#
# COMPACT_ATOMS: atom_id res chain seq x y z
N ARG A 1 4.47 -24.08 28.12
CA ARG A 1 5.87 -24.26 27.67
C ARG A 1 6.54 -22.89 27.73
N PRO A 2 7.85 -22.78 28.02
CA PRO A 2 8.57 -21.53 27.77
C PRO A 2 8.45 -21.18 26.28
N TRP A 3 8.38 -19.89 25.97
CA TRP A 3 8.29 -19.38 24.60
C TRP A 3 9.68 -18.97 24.13
N ASP A 4 10.13 -19.46 22.99
CA ASP A 4 11.39 -19.05 22.35
C ASP A 4 11.20 -17.83 21.43
N PHE A 5 9.99 -17.63 20.92
CA PHE A 5 9.57 -16.49 20.09
C PHE A 5 8.09 -16.17 20.34
N PHE A 6 7.76 -14.88 20.36
CA PHE A 6 6.39 -14.39 20.49
C PHE A 6 6.21 -13.15 19.60
N MET A 7 5.13 -13.16 18.82
CA MET A 7 4.73 -12.02 17.99
C MET A 7 3.25 -11.74 18.22
N VAL A 8 2.92 -10.45 18.37
CA VAL A 8 1.55 -9.95 18.48
C VAL A 8 1.39 -8.76 17.55
N VAL A 9 0.26 -8.70 16.86
CA VAL A 9 -0.09 -7.61 15.95
C VAL A 9 -1.28 -6.86 16.53
N PHE A 10 -1.11 -5.55 16.75
CA PHE A 10 -2.20 -4.68 17.14
C PHE A 10 -2.79 -4.02 15.89
N THR A 11 -3.94 -4.50 15.42
CA THR A 11 -4.59 -3.98 14.21
C THR A 11 -5.43 -2.71 14.46
N GLY A 12 -5.67 -2.36 15.72
CA GLY A 12 -6.52 -1.24 16.07
C GLY A 12 -6.01 0.15 15.63
N PRO A 13 -4.70 0.46 15.62
CA PRO A 13 -4.19 1.72 15.05
C PRO A 13 -4.54 1.91 13.58
N ASP A 14 -4.50 0.85 12.75
CA ASP A 14 -4.88 0.93 11.34
C ASP A 14 -6.37 1.31 11.18
N ARG A 15 -7.25 0.59 11.89
CA ARG A 15 -8.70 0.88 11.90
C ARG A 15 -8.98 2.30 12.41
N LEU A 16 -8.33 2.70 13.51
CA LEU A 16 -8.47 4.03 14.08
C LEU A 16 -8.02 5.10 13.07
N GLY A 17 -6.95 4.86 12.33
CA GLY A 17 -6.52 5.71 11.21
C GLY A 17 -7.61 5.83 10.13
N HIS A 18 -8.08 4.71 9.57
CA HIS A 18 -9.06 4.73 8.46
C HIS A 18 -10.38 5.44 8.77
N TYR A 19 -10.78 5.55 10.04
CA TYR A 19 -12.04 6.17 10.43
C TYR A 19 -11.90 7.48 11.21
N PHE A 20 -10.84 7.64 12.00
CA PHE A 20 -10.69 8.73 12.99
C PHE A 20 -9.40 9.54 12.82
N TRP A 21 -8.71 9.46 11.69
CA TRP A 21 -7.47 10.22 11.45
C TRP A 21 -7.58 11.72 11.71
N ASN A 22 -8.72 12.33 11.35
CA ASN A 22 -8.95 13.77 11.58
C ASN A 22 -8.90 14.18 13.06
N TYR A 23 -9.00 13.21 13.99
CA TYR A 23 -8.98 13.44 15.43
C TYR A 23 -7.63 13.09 16.08
N HIS A 24 -6.60 12.72 15.30
CA HIS A 24 -5.23 12.58 15.81
C HIS A 24 -4.59 13.96 16.06
N ALA A 25 -4.88 14.92 15.18
CA ALA A 25 -4.51 16.33 15.30
C ALA A 25 -5.50 17.16 14.46
N PRO A 26 -6.59 17.67 15.06
CA PRO A 26 -7.62 18.38 14.32
C PRO A 26 -7.05 19.62 13.62
N VAL A 27 -7.10 19.62 12.29
CA VAL A 27 -6.56 20.70 11.44
C VAL A 27 -7.39 21.98 11.58
N ASN A 28 -8.68 21.86 11.89
CA ASN A 28 -9.55 22.99 12.20
C ASN A 28 -10.28 22.73 13.54
N PRO A 29 -9.97 23.51 14.60
CA PRO A 29 -10.62 23.40 15.91
C PRO A 29 -12.15 23.51 15.86
N GLU A 30 -12.72 24.26 14.90
CA GLU A 30 -14.18 24.41 14.77
C GLU A 30 -14.87 23.15 14.23
N SER A 31 -14.10 22.26 13.60
CA SER A 31 -14.59 20.96 13.11
C SER A 31 -14.24 19.79 14.02
N ASP A 32 -13.61 20.08 15.17
CA ASP A 32 -13.20 19.08 16.13
C ASP A 32 -14.40 18.50 16.88
N ASN A 33 -14.26 17.25 17.30
CA ASN A 33 -15.11 16.63 18.29
C ASN A 33 -14.20 16.22 19.46
N PRO A 34 -14.19 16.99 20.57
CA PRO A 34 -13.31 16.74 21.71
C PRO A 34 -13.44 15.33 22.29
N GLU A 35 -14.64 14.72 22.25
CA GLU A 35 -14.86 13.36 22.72
C GLU A 35 -14.12 12.33 21.85
N LEU A 36 -14.14 12.51 20.53
CA LEU A 36 -13.43 11.64 19.59
C LEU A 36 -11.92 11.86 19.62
N THR A 37 -11.48 13.10 19.75
CA THR A 37 -10.06 13.45 19.92
C THR A 37 -9.49 12.87 21.21
N ASP A 38 -10.20 13.01 22.32
CA ASP A 38 -9.80 12.36 23.58
C ASP A 38 -9.90 10.83 23.47
N GLY A 39 -10.92 10.30 22.78
CA GLY A 39 -11.05 8.87 22.51
C GLY A 39 -9.87 8.26 21.76
N VAL A 40 -9.41 8.91 20.68
CA VAL A 40 -8.20 8.53 19.93
C VAL A 40 -6.97 8.58 20.84
N ARG A 41 -6.81 9.66 21.62
CA ARG A 41 -5.68 9.81 22.56
C ARG A 41 -5.67 8.70 23.61
N ARG A 42 -6.81 8.43 24.26
CA ARG A 42 -6.96 7.36 25.26
C ARG A 42 -6.66 5.99 24.67
N TYR A 43 -7.03 5.74 23.41
CA TYR A 43 -6.68 4.49 22.74
C TYR A 43 -5.16 4.29 22.66
N TYR A 44 -4.40 5.29 22.21
CA TYR A 44 -2.93 5.18 22.14
C TYR A 44 -2.28 5.08 23.51
N ILE A 45 -2.79 5.78 24.52
CA ILE A 45 -2.31 5.62 25.91
C ILE A 45 -2.54 4.18 26.38
N ARG A 46 -3.74 3.64 26.16
CA ARG A 46 -4.02 2.25 26.55
C ARG A 46 -3.16 1.25 25.78
N LEU A 47 -2.88 1.50 24.51
CA LEU A 47 -1.98 0.66 23.72
C LEU A 47 -0.55 0.71 24.27
N ASP A 48 -0.05 1.90 24.62
CA ASP A 48 1.26 2.09 25.25
C ASP A 48 1.36 1.34 26.58
N GLU A 49 0.33 1.44 27.44
CA GLU A 49 0.25 0.66 28.69
C GLU A 49 0.32 -0.85 28.43
N ILE A 50 -0.44 -1.36 27.45
CA ILE A 50 -0.43 -2.79 27.09
C ILE A 50 0.95 -3.22 26.61
N VAL A 51 1.61 -2.41 25.77
CA VAL A 51 2.99 -2.67 25.32
C VAL A 51 3.94 -2.66 26.52
N GLY A 52 3.79 -1.72 27.44
CA GLY A 52 4.54 -1.68 28.70
C GLY A 52 4.38 -2.95 29.53
N GLU A 53 3.14 -3.42 29.74
CA GLU A 53 2.83 -4.67 30.44
C GLU A 53 3.49 -5.89 29.76
N LEU A 54 3.49 -5.95 28.42
CA LEU A 54 4.16 -7.02 27.67
C LEU A 54 5.69 -6.96 27.82
N VAL A 55 6.26 -5.75 27.76
CA VAL A 55 7.70 -5.51 27.92
C VAL A 55 8.17 -5.90 29.33
N GLU A 56 7.39 -5.61 30.36
CA GLU A 56 7.69 -6.00 31.74
C GLU A 56 7.61 -7.52 31.92
N ARG A 57 6.55 -8.16 31.42
CA ARG A 57 6.37 -9.62 31.50
C ARG A 57 7.42 -10.40 30.72
N ALA A 58 7.89 -9.86 29.60
CA ALA A 58 8.98 -10.45 28.81
C ALA A 58 10.31 -10.47 29.58
N GLY A 59 10.49 -9.62 30.59
CA GLY A 59 11.70 -9.58 31.41
C GLY A 59 12.90 -8.90 30.74
N ARG A 60 14.04 -8.89 31.45
CA ARG A 60 15.25 -8.17 31.00
C ARG A 60 16.10 -8.97 30.00
N ASP A 61 15.93 -10.29 29.96
CA ASP A 61 16.70 -11.20 29.11
C ASP A 61 16.09 -11.41 27.73
N THR A 62 14.94 -10.80 27.45
CA THR A 62 14.24 -10.89 26.16
C THR A 62 14.55 -9.69 25.28
N ASN A 63 14.89 -9.95 24.02
CA ASN A 63 14.96 -8.93 22.99
C ASN A 63 13.56 -8.61 22.46
N ILE A 64 13.24 -7.33 22.35
CA ILE A 64 11.93 -6.81 21.94
C ILE A 64 12.14 -5.93 20.73
N LEU A 65 11.41 -6.22 19.65
CA LEU A 65 11.30 -5.38 18.47
C LEU A 65 9.85 -4.90 18.37
N VAL A 66 9.65 -3.60 18.19
CA VAL A 66 8.34 -3.00 17.88
C VAL A 66 8.47 -2.38 16.51
N MET A 67 7.53 -2.70 15.62
CA MET A 67 7.55 -2.24 14.24
C MET A 67 6.12 -1.99 13.75
N SER A 68 6.00 -1.20 12.69
CA SER A 68 4.78 -1.13 11.89
C SER A 68 5.06 -1.70 10.50
N ASP A 69 4.09 -2.43 9.98
CA ASP A 69 4.07 -2.90 8.58
C ASP A 69 3.92 -1.74 7.59
N HIS A 70 3.26 -0.66 8.01
CA HIS A 70 3.16 0.59 7.27
C HIS A 70 2.87 1.79 8.19
N GLY A 71 3.09 3.00 7.68
CA GLY A 71 2.60 4.23 8.30
C GLY A 71 1.14 4.53 7.97
N MET A 72 0.65 5.66 8.47
CA MET A 72 -0.67 6.21 8.16
C MET A 72 -0.58 7.73 8.04
N GLY A 73 -1.38 8.31 7.16
CA GLY A 73 -1.38 9.74 6.89
C GLY A 73 -2.71 10.24 6.34
N PRO A 74 -2.95 11.57 6.28
CA PRO A 74 -4.18 12.12 5.72
C PRO A 74 -4.29 11.72 4.25
N VAL A 75 -5.50 11.52 3.73
CA VAL A 75 -5.59 11.19 2.30
C VAL A 75 -5.05 12.34 1.44
N PRO A 76 -4.32 12.05 0.35
CA PRO A 76 -3.81 13.09 -0.53
C PRO A 76 -4.90 14.01 -1.10
N PRO A 77 -4.61 15.31 -1.28
CA PRO A 77 -5.59 16.30 -1.74
C PRO A 77 -5.98 16.14 -3.21
N LYS A 78 -5.14 15.49 -4.02
CA LYS A 78 -5.33 15.33 -5.46
C LYS A 78 -5.30 13.87 -5.88
N GLN A 79 -5.89 13.60 -7.04
CA GLN A 79 -5.97 12.25 -7.62
C GLN A 79 -5.59 12.29 -9.11
N ILE A 80 -4.91 11.24 -9.55
CA ILE A 80 -4.48 10.99 -10.93
C ILE A 80 -5.39 9.90 -11.52
N HIS A 81 -6.12 10.23 -12.58
CA HIS A 81 -7.03 9.31 -13.27
C HIS A 81 -6.28 8.43 -14.26
N ILE A 82 -5.46 7.50 -13.76
CA ILE A 82 -4.52 6.71 -14.58
C ILE A 82 -5.22 5.88 -15.65
N ALA A 83 -6.38 5.27 -15.35
CA ALA A 83 -7.13 4.52 -16.34
C ALA A 83 -7.66 5.41 -17.47
N THR A 84 -8.16 6.60 -17.13
CA THR A 84 -8.60 7.61 -18.13
C THR A 84 -7.41 8.11 -18.95
N TRP A 85 -6.25 8.32 -18.32
CA TRP A 85 -5.02 8.69 -19.03
C TRP A 85 -4.60 7.60 -20.03
N LEU A 86 -4.54 6.33 -19.61
CA LEU A 86 -4.22 5.21 -20.49
C LEU A 86 -5.18 5.12 -21.67
N GLN A 87 -6.47 5.38 -21.46
CA GLN A 87 -7.46 5.42 -22.53
C GLN A 87 -7.19 6.57 -23.51
N GLN A 88 -6.91 7.78 -23.01
CA GLN A 88 -6.61 8.94 -23.86
C GLN A 88 -5.33 8.77 -24.69
N GLN A 89 -4.35 8.03 -24.15
CA GLN A 89 -3.13 7.66 -24.85
C GLN A 89 -3.31 6.46 -25.81
N GLY A 90 -4.52 5.88 -25.89
CA GLY A 90 -4.84 4.78 -26.80
C GLY A 90 -4.46 3.38 -26.29
N TRP A 91 -4.02 3.24 -25.04
CA TRP A 91 -3.60 1.96 -24.47
C TRP A 91 -4.74 1.11 -23.91
N LEU A 92 -5.80 1.75 -23.41
CA LEU A 92 -6.88 1.10 -22.65
C LEU A 92 -8.22 1.22 -23.36
N THR A 93 -8.91 0.10 -23.50
CA THR A 93 -10.24 -0.02 -24.09
C THR A 93 -11.30 -0.12 -23.00
N ALA A 94 -12.35 0.72 -23.09
CA ALA A 94 -13.50 0.62 -22.20
C ALA A 94 -14.38 -0.57 -22.60
N ARG A 95 -14.90 -1.30 -21.62
CA ARG A 95 -15.90 -2.35 -21.87
C ARG A 95 -17.18 -1.70 -22.39
N ALA A 96 -17.65 -2.16 -23.54
CA ALA A 96 -18.94 -1.74 -24.09
C ALA A 96 -20.05 -2.03 -23.07
N ARG A 97 -20.81 -1.02 -22.66
CA ARG A 97 -22.02 -1.22 -21.86
C ARG A 97 -23.19 -1.57 -22.77
N ARG A 98 -24.02 -2.54 -22.36
CA ARG A 98 -25.44 -2.58 -22.78
C ARG A 98 -26.05 -1.22 -22.43
N ALA A 99 -26.74 -0.62 -23.40
CA ALA A 99 -27.26 0.75 -23.37
C ALA A 99 -27.71 1.18 -21.96
N ALA A 100 -26.88 1.97 -21.29
CA ALA A 100 -27.28 2.61 -20.03
C ALA A 100 -28.20 3.78 -20.37
N VAL A 101 -29.33 3.88 -19.67
CA VAL A 101 -30.27 5.01 -19.76
C VAL A 101 -29.48 6.33 -19.67
N PRO A 102 -29.69 7.31 -20.57
CA PRO A 102 -28.96 8.56 -20.55
C PRO A 102 -29.18 9.26 -19.21
N GLY A 103 -28.12 9.57 -18.48
CA GLY A 103 -28.21 10.48 -17.35
C GLY A 103 -27.41 11.75 -17.59
N PRO A 104 -27.31 12.62 -16.57
CA PRO A 104 -26.77 13.96 -16.71
C PRO A 104 -25.32 13.98 -17.24
N ASP A 105 -24.54 12.93 -17.01
CA ASP A 105 -23.15 12.81 -17.50
C ASP A 105 -23.02 12.84 -19.03
N ILE A 106 -24.02 12.33 -19.78
CA ILE A 106 -24.01 12.39 -21.26
C ILE A 106 -24.27 13.82 -21.73
N ILE A 107 -25.17 14.53 -21.06
CA ILE A 107 -25.44 15.95 -21.30
C ILE A 107 -24.19 16.77 -20.93
N LEU A 108 -23.55 16.47 -19.80
CA LEU A 108 -22.33 17.15 -19.35
C LEU A 108 -21.12 16.86 -20.24
N ALA A 109 -20.94 15.62 -20.71
CA ALA A 109 -19.90 15.27 -21.67
C ALA A 109 -20.11 15.99 -23.02
N ARG A 110 -21.37 16.09 -23.49
CA ARG A 110 -21.74 16.93 -24.65
C ARG A 110 -21.43 18.41 -24.40
N LEU A 111 -21.60 18.88 -23.17
CA LEU A 111 -21.27 20.24 -22.73
C LEU A 111 -19.79 20.41 -22.31
N ARG A 112 -18.95 19.36 -22.41
CA ARG A 112 -17.54 19.34 -21.98
C ARG A 112 -17.32 19.71 -20.50
N ILE A 113 -18.28 19.45 -19.62
CA ILE A 113 -18.17 19.67 -18.19
C ILE A 113 -17.71 18.37 -17.52
N GLY A 114 -16.47 18.38 -16.98
CA GLY A 114 -15.91 17.23 -16.27
C GLY A 114 -16.65 16.89 -14.97
N ARG A 115 -16.66 15.60 -14.60
CA ARG A 115 -17.31 15.09 -13.38
C ARG A 115 -16.81 15.74 -12.09
N ASP A 116 -15.57 16.21 -12.10
CA ASP A 116 -14.93 16.96 -11.02
C ASP A 116 -15.54 18.34 -10.75
N ARG A 117 -16.19 18.93 -11.76
CA ARG A 117 -16.90 20.20 -11.63
C ARG A 117 -18.37 19.99 -11.25
N LEU A 118 -18.91 18.80 -11.48
CA LEU A 118 -20.30 18.46 -11.18
C LEU A 118 -20.63 18.60 -9.69
N GLY A 119 -19.74 18.14 -8.81
CA GLY A 119 -19.92 18.27 -7.35
C GLY A 119 -20.01 19.72 -6.87
N ARG A 120 -19.38 20.67 -7.58
CA ARG A 120 -19.50 22.11 -7.29
C ARG A 120 -20.85 22.66 -7.73
N VAL A 121 -21.32 22.32 -8.93
CA VAL A 121 -22.60 22.79 -9.47
C VAL A 121 -23.78 22.20 -8.70
N MET A 122 -23.72 20.91 -8.36
CA MET A 122 -24.81 20.20 -7.66
C MET A 122 -24.96 20.63 -6.19
N LYS A 123 -23.92 21.21 -5.57
CA LYS A 123 -23.99 21.79 -4.21
C LYS A 123 -24.93 22.99 -4.10
N TRP A 124 -25.17 23.70 -5.22
CA TRP A 124 -26.09 24.84 -5.28
C TRP A 124 -27.55 24.45 -5.52
N VAL A 125 -27.84 23.15 -5.68
CA VAL A 125 -29.19 22.63 -5.88
C VAL A 125 -29.60 21.82 -4.63
N PRO A 126 -30.39 22.40 -3.71
CA PRO A 126 -30.78 21.73 -2.47
C PRO A 126 -31.49 20.39 -2.75
N GLY A 127 -31.05 19.31 -2.09
CA GLY A 127 -31.74 18.00 -2.12
C GLY A 127 -31.27 17.01 -3.20
N LEU A 128 -30.58 17.46 -4.25
CA LEU A 128 -30.20 16.60 -5.38
C LEU A 128 -29.16 15.52 -4.99
N LEU A 129 -28.21 15.87 -4.11
CA LEU A 129 -27.20 14.96 -3.55
C LEU A 129 -27.76 14.00 -2.48
N LYS A 130 -28.96 14.25 -1.94
CA LYS A 130 -29.63 13.37 -0.97
C LYS A 130 -30.39 12.22 -1.62
N SER A 131 -30.62 12.28 -2.94
CA SER A 131 -31.27 11.21 -3.68
C SER A 131 -30.37 9.98 -3.77
N ARG A 132 -30.83 8.85 -3.19
CA ARG A 132 -30.17 7.54 -3.33
C ARG A 132 -30.00 7.15 -4.82
N VAL A 133 -30.93 7.54 -5.68
CA VAL A 133 -30.89 7.26 -7.13
C VAL A 133 -29.78 8.06 -7.81
N VAL A 134 -29.64 9.35 -7.51
CA VAL A 134 -28.57 10.20 -8.05
C VAL A 134 -27.21 9.70 -7.57
N ARG A 135 -27.08 9.39 -6.28
CA ARG A 135 -25.84 8.89 -5.68
C ARG A 135 -25.42 7.52 -6.26
N ARG A 136 -26.39 6.62 -6.45
CA ARG A 136 -26.19 5.33 -7.11
C ARG A 136 -25.83 5.50 -8.59
N THR A 137 -26.49 6.40 -9.31
CA THR A 137 -26.21 6.66 -10.72
C THR A 137 -24.82 7.25 -10.94
N ILE A 138 -24.35 8.14 -10.06
CA ILE A 138 -23.00 8.70 -10.11
C ILE A 138 -21.95 7.61 -9.79
N ASN A 139 -22.20 6.77 -8.78
CA ASN A 139 -21.26 5.71 -8.35
C ASN A 139 -21.23 4.50 -9.30
N ASP A 140 -22.37 4.09 -9.87
CA ASP A 140 -22.52 2.93 -10.75
C ASP A 140 -22.08 3.22 -12.20
N ARG A 141 -21.32 4.29 -12.46
CA ARG A 141 -20.97 4.78 -13.81
C ARG A 141 -19.49 4.87 -14.12
N ALA A 142 -18.62 4.32 -13.27
CA ALA A 142 -17.28 4.00 -13.74
C ALA A 142 -17.40 3.08 -14.97
N LEU A 143 -16.79 3.46 -16.08
CA LEU A 143 -16.69 2.53 -17.21
C LEU A 143 -15.82 1.37 -16.73
N ALA A 144 -16.30 0.14 -16.91
CA ALA A 144 -15.49 -1.02 -16.61
C ALA A 144 -14.35 -1.11 -17.64
N VAL A 145 -13.15 -1.40 -17.18
CA VAL A 145 -11.99 -1.65 -18.07
C VAL A 145 -12.20 -2.99 -18.78
N ASP A 146 -11.95 -3.04 -20.09
CA ASP A 146 -11.86 -4.29 -20.83
C ASP A 146 -10.40 -4.71 -20.90
N GLU A 147 -9.94 -5.40 -19.86
CA GLU A 147 -8.53 -5.79 -19.74
C GLU A 147 -8.08 -6.66 -20.91
N GLN A 148 -8.91 -7.59 -21.41
CA GLN A 148 -8.54 -8.50 -22.49
C GLN A 148 -8.32 -7.79 -23.84
N ARG A 149 -9.07 -6.71 -24.09
CA ARG A 149 -8.94 -5.92 -25.33
C ARG A 149 -8.03 -4.71 -25.20
N SER A 150 -7.53 -4.43 -24.01
CA SER A 150 -6.61 -3.33 -23.76
C SER A 150 -5.18 -3.76 -24.04
N MET A 151 -4.38 -2.88 -24.66
CA MET A 151 -2.93 -3.10 -24.79
C MET A 151 -2.22 -2.89 -23.45
N ALA A 152 -2.73 -1.98 -22.60
CA ALA A 152 -2.28 -1.81 -21.24
C ALA A 152 -3.43 -1.48 -20.28
N TYR A 153 -3.30 -1.89 -19.01
CA TYR A 153 -4.23 -1.52 -17.94
C TYR A 153 -3.49 -1.31 -16.62
N SER A 154 -4.03 -0.42 -15.78
CA SER A 154 -3.44 -0.10 -14.49
C SER A 154 -3.91 -1.05 -13.40
N VAL A 155 -3.02 -1.43 -12.49
CA VAL A 155 -3.34 -2.20 -11.28
C VAL A 155 -2.93 -1.41 -10.02
N PRO A 156 -3.75 -1.39 -8.96
CA PRO A 156 -3.38 -0.71 -7.72
C PRO A 156 -2.25 -1.47 -7.02
N ILE A 157 -1.23 -0.75 -6.52
CA ILE A 157 -0.18 -1.31 -5.65
C ILE A 157 -0.19 -0.60 -4.31
N PHE A 158 -0.11 0.73 -4.32
CA PHE A 158 -0.21 1.59 -3.14
C PHE A 158 -1.01 2.85 -3.48
N PHE A 159 -1.32 3.71 -2.49
CA PHE A 159 -2.19 4.86 -2.78
C PHE A 159 -1.63 5.80 -3.85
N ASN A 160 -0.31 6.04 -3.84
CA ASN A 160 0.44 6.83 -4.83
C ASN A 160 1.32 5.96 -5.73
N MET A 161 1.09 4.64 -5.79
CA MET A 161 1.84 3.74 -6.66
C MET A 161 0.89 2.86 -7.48
N THR A 162 1.09 2.84 -8.79
CA THR A 162 0.32 2.01 -9.72
C THR A 162 1.26 1.10 -10.49
N GLY A 163 0.80 -0.11 -10.74
CA GLY A 163 1.37 -0.95 -11.78
C GLY A 163 0.65 -0.71 -13.11
N ILE A 164 1.33 -1.00 -14.21
CA ILE A 164 0.75 -1.08 -15.55
C ILE A 164 1.14 -2.44 -16.12
N ARG A 165 0.13 -3.23 -16.50
CA ARG A 165 0.32 -4.51 -17.19
C ARG A 165 0.12 -4.34 -18.69
N LEU A 166 0.90 -5.06 -19.47
CA LEU A 166 0.89 -5.04 -20.92
C LEU A 166 0.40 -6.36 -21.52
N ASN A 167 -0.55 -6.25 -22.44
CA ASN A 167 -1.05 -7.35 -23.26
C ASN A 167 -0.45 -7.30 -24.67
N VAL A 168 0.85 -7.01 -24.78
CA VAL A 168 1.58 -6.98 -26.05
C VAL A 168 2.37 -8.28 -26.23
N LYS A 169 2.42 -8.77 -27.47
CA LYS A 169 3.16 -9.98 -27.84
C LYS A 169 4.58 -9.63 -28.27
N GLY A 170 5.55 -10.38 -27.75
CA GLY A 170 6.97 -10.23 -28.08
C GLY A 170 7.70 -9.25 -27.16
N GLU A 171 8.93 -9.62 -26.78
CA GLU A 171 9.72 -8.87 -25.80
C GLU A 171 10.15 -7.49 -26.31
N ALA A 172 10.52 -7.37 -27.59
CA ALA A 172 10.88 -6.08 -28.18
C ALA A 172 9.71 -5.08 -28.16
N ALA A 173 8.48 -5.55 -28.45
CA ALA A 173 7.29 -4.71 -28.39
C ALA A 173 6.94 -4.31 -26.94
N ARG A 174 7.14 -5.23 -25.99
CA ARG A 174 6.97 -4.97 -24.55
C ARG A 174 7.94 -3.90 -24.06
N GLN A 175 9.22 -4.02 -24.40
CA GLN A 175 10.24 -3.01 -24.06
C GLN A 175 9.93 -1.64 -24.66
N ALA A 176 9.55 -1.59 -25.93
CA ALA A 176 9.16 -0.34 -26.60
C ALA A 176 7.92 0.29 -25.94
N ALA A 177 6.94 -0.51 -25.53
CA ALA A 177 5.74 -0.04 -24.84
C ALA A 177 6.07 0.52 -23.44
N VAL A 178 6.92 -0.17 -22.66
CA VAL A 178 7.41 0.29 -21.35
C VAL A 178 8.10 1.65 -21.50
N GLN A 179 9.06 1.79 -22.42
CA GLN A 179 9.78 3.04 -22.66
C GLN A 179 8.85 4.18 -23.15
N ASN A 180 7.82 3.85 -23.93
CA ASN A 180 6.83 4.83 -24.35
C ASN A 180 6.00 5.33 -23.16
N LEU A 181 5.49 4.41 -22.35
CA LEU A 181 4.69 4.71 -21.17
C LEU A 181 5.48 5.51 -20.13
N GLU A 182 6.69 5.09 -19.81
CA GLU A 182 7.59 5.78 -18.87
C GLU A 182 7.79 7.25 -19.27
N ARG A 183 8.15 7.50 -20.53
CA ARG A 183 8.36 8.85 -21.08
C ARG A 183 7.08 9.70 -21.11
N ASN A 184 5.91 9.09 -21.27
CA ASN A 184 4.64 9.84 -21.32
C ASN A 184 4.04 10.06 -19.93
N LEU A 185 4.25 9.13 -18.99
CA LEU A 185 3.87 9.29 -17.58
C LEU A 185 4.63 10.43 -16.93
N SER A 186 5.93 10.54 -17.21
CA SER A 186 6.78 11.65 -16.75
C SER A 186 6.44 13.01 -17.38
N ARG A 187 5.37 13.11 -18.17
CA ARG A 187 4.81 14.37 -18.71
C ARG A 187 3.47 14.73 -18.09
N ILE A 188 2.96 13.92 -17.16
CA ILE A 188 1.72 14.25 -16.46
C ILE A 188 2.02 15.37 -15.47
N SER A 189 1.51 16.56 -15.79
CA SER A 189 1.58 17.72 -14.91
C SER A 189 0.26 18.00 -14.20
N ASP A 190 0.34 18.48 -12.98
CA ASP A 190 -0.79 19.05 -12.26
C ASP A 190 -1.19 20.38 -12.93
N PRO A 191 -2.43 20.53 -13.42
CA PRO A 191 -2.85 21.73 -14.13
C PRO A 191 -2.86 22.98 -13.25
N ASP A 192 -2.98 22.84 -11.92
CA ASP A 192 -3.04 24.01 -11.03
C ASP A 192 -1.64 24.54 -10.70
N THR A 193 -0.62 23.67 -10.68
CA THR A 193 0.74 24.02 -10.23
C THR A 193 1.80 23.93 -11.32
N GLY A 194 1.51 23.26 -12.43
CA GLY A 194 2.45 22.94 -13.51
C GLY A 194 3.47 21.86 -13.16
N LYS A 195 3.50 21.35 -11.92
CA LYS A 195 4.48 20.37 -11.47
C LYS A 195 4.20 18.99 -12.06
N GLN A 196 5.27 18.27 -12.40
CA GLN A 196 5.20 16.85 -12.72
C GLN A 196 4.72 16.08 -11.49
N VAL A 197 3.75 15.18 -11.67
CA VAL A 197 3.14 14.45 -10.54
C VAL A 197 3.72 13.04 -10.34
N ILE A 198 4.31 12.47 -11.40
CA ILE A 198 5.02 11.19 -11.35
C ILE A 198 6.47 11.47 -10.96
N THR A 199 6.90 10.92 -9.83
CA THR A 199 8.28 11.07 -9.33
C THR A 199 9.20 10.03 -9.96
N GLU A 200 8.70 8.80 -10.11
CA GLU A 200 9.45 7.67 -10.64
C GLU A 200 8.55 6.79 -11.52
N ALA A 201 9.10 6.26 -12.60
CA ALA A 201 8.49 5.19 -13.37
C ALA A 201 9.59 4.26 -13.86
N PHE A 202 9.46 2.97 -13.60
CA PHE A 202 10.51 2.00 -13.88
C PHE A 202 9.92 0.63 -14.26
N PRO A 203 10.65 -0.19 -15.03
CA PRO A 203 10.20 -1.54 -15.36
C PRO A 203 10.07 -2.38 -14.08
N GLY A 204 8.89 -2.97 -13.84
CA GLY A 204 8.65 -3.65 -12.56
C GLY A 204 9.59 -4.84 -12.35
N ARG A 205 9.96 -5.54 -13.43
CA ARG A 205 10.90 -6.67 -13.40
C ARG A 205 12.35 -6.32 -13.04
N GLU A 206 12.72 -5.04 -12.98
CA GLU A 206 14.07 -4.65 -12.56
C GLU A 206 14.24 -4.68 -11.03
N TYR A 207 13.14 -4.62 -10.27
CA TYR A 207 13.17 -4.50 -8.81
C TYR A 207 12.88 -5.81 -8.08
N TYR A 208 12.21 -6.76 -8.74
CA TYR A 208 11.80 -8.01 -8.10
C TYR A 208 12.52 -9.19 -8.74
N SER A 209 12.97 -10.11 -7.90
CA SER A 209 13.62 -11.35 -8.30
C SER A 209 12.84 -12.58 -7.79
N GLY A 210 13.27 -13.78 -8.18
CA GLY A 210 12.66 -15.03 -7.74
C GLY A 210 11.42 -15.47 -8.51
N VAL A 211 10.81 -16.57 -8.05
CA VAL A 211 9.76 -17.32 -8.76
C VAL A 211 8.46 -16.53 -8.99
N ALA A 212 8.25 -15.45 -8.23
CA ALA A 212 7.07 -14.61 -8.34
C ALA A 212 7.31 -13.34 -9.16
N ALA A 213 8.53 -13.08 -9.64
CA ALA A 213 8.87 -11.86 -10.38
C ALA A 213 8.01 -11.67 -11.65
N GLU A 214 7.59 -12.76 -12.30
CA GLU A 214 6.68 -12.71 -13.46
C GLU A 214 5.27 -12.17 -13.12
N ARG A 215 4.89 -12.19 -11.84
CA ARG A 215 3.61 -11.63 -11.38
C ARG A 215 3.65 -10.13 -11.23
N VAL A 216 4.82 -9.50 -11.28
CA VAL A 216 4.95 -8.05 -11.13
C VAL A 216 4.43 -7.34 -12.39
N PRO A 217 3.80 -6.17 -12.27
CA PRO A 217 3.43 -5.35 -13.43
C PRO A 217 4.65 -5.00 -14.30
N ASP A 218 4.43 -4.81 -15.60
CA ASP A 218 5.51 -4.48 -16.55
C ASP A 218 6.19 -3.15 -16.25
N LEU A 219 5.42 -2.18 -15.76
CA LEU A 219 5.89 -0.88 -15.34
C LEU A 219 5.26 -0.55 -13.98
N ILE A 220 6.06 0.01 -13.08
CA ILE A 220 5.59 0.59 -11.82
C ILE A 220 5.80 2.10 -11.94
N ALA A 221 4.79 2.87 -11.52
CA ALA A 221 4.86 4.32 -11.47
C ALA A 221 4.47 4.81 -10.08
N ILE A 222 5.30 5.69 -9.53
CA ILE A 222 5.17 6.31 -8.22
C ILE A 222 4.88 7.80 -8.44
N ALA A 223 3.84 8.29 -7.78
CA ALA A 223 3.49 9.70 -7.75
C ALA A 223 3.96 10.36 -6.45
N ASP A 224 4.13 11.69 -6.49
CA ASP A 224 4.35 12.48 -5.28
C ASP A 224 3.24 12.17 -4.24
N PRO A 225 3.57 12.05 -2.93
CA PRO A 225 2.59 11.68 -1.90
C PRO A 225 1.37 12.62 -1.78
N GLN A 226 1.38 13.79 -2.41
CA GLN A 226 0.22 14.68 -2.54
C GLN A 226 -0.83 14.19 -3.56
N TYR A 227 -0.56 13.09 -4.26
CA TYR A 227 -1.44 12.49 -5.25
C TYR A 227 -1.75 11.03 -4.93
N CYS A 228 -2.92 10.58 -5.37
CA CYS A 228 -3.27 9.15 -5.37
C CYS A 228 -3.78 8.68 -6.73
N PHE A 229 -3.66 7.40 -7.03
CA PHE A 229 -4.15 6.85 -8.30
C PHE A 229 -5.62 6.44 -8.23
N LYS A 230 -6.35 6.75 -9.31
CA LYS A 230 -7.70 6.28 -9.56
C LYS A 230 -7.75 5.40 -10.81
N HIS A 231 -8.11 4.14 -10.60
CA HIS A 231 -8.09 3.10 -11.63
C HIS A 231 -9.44 2.94 -12.35
N ALA A 232 -10.45 3.68 -11.93
CA ALA A 232 -11.77 3.65 -12.56
C ALA A 232 -11.82 4.64 -13.72
N LEU A 233 -12.34 4.22 -14.87
CA LEU A 233 -12.55 5.11 -16.00
C LEU A 233 -13.68 6.12 -15.71
N GLY A 234 -13.48 7.34 -16.17
CA GLY A 234 -14.48 8.39 -16.12
C GLY A 234 -14.13 9.59 -16.99
N PHE A 235 -15.11 10.48 -17.16
CA PHE A 235 -14.93 11.76 -17.84
C PHE A 235 -14.60 12.86 -16.82
N TYR A 236 -13.38 13.37 -16.87
CA TYR A 236 -12.85 14.38 -15.95
C TYR A 236 -12.33 15.58 -16.74
N SER A 237 -12.33 16.77 -16.13
CA SER A 237 -11.87 18.00 -16.77
C SER A 237 -10.34 18.02 -16.99
N SER A 238 -9.62 17.19 -16.24
CA SER A 238 -8.17 16.97 -16.36
C SER A 238 -7.84 15.55 -15.86
N ILE A 239 -6.65 15.05 -16.22
CA ILE A 239 -6.09 13.79 -15.70
C ILE A 239 -5.76 13.91 -14.22
N VAL A 240 -5.35 15.10 -13.77
CA VAL A 240 -5.11 15.41 -12.37
C VAL A 240 -6.22 16.34 -11.89
N THR A 241 -6.90 15.97 -10.81
CA THR A 241 -8.00 16.77 -10.25
C THR A 241 -7.94 16.82 -8.74
N GLY A 242 -8.59 17.81 -8.15
CA GLY A 242 -8.93 17.78 -6.73
C GLY A 242 -9.77 16.54 -6.38
N ARG A 243 -9.59 16.07 -5.14
CA ARG A 243 -10.29 14.88 -4.63
C ARG A 243 -11.81 15.05 -4.65
N GLN A 244 -12.51 14.01 -5.10
CA GLN A 244 -13.98 14.00 -5.23
C GLN A 244 -14.68 12.91 -4.42
N ASP A 245 -14.03 11.76 -4.23
CA ASP A 245 -14.61 10.59 -3.59
C ASP A 245 -13.80 10.24 -2.32
N VAL A 246 -14.41 10.39 -1.15
CA VAL A 246 -13.79 10.08 0.14
C VAL A 246 -14.40 8.79 0.67
N ARG A 247 -13.62 7.69 0.63
CA ARG A 247 -13.70 6.66 1.67
C ARG A 247 -12.55 6.93 2.63
N GLY A 248 -12.89 7.25 3.89
CA GLY A 248 -11.95 7.44 4.99
C GLY A 248 -11.14 8.75 4.98
N PRO A 249 -10.80 9.28 6.16
CA PRO A 249 -9.89 10.42 6.33
C PRO A 249 -8.40 10.08 6.09
N ALA A 250 -8.01 8.80 6.05
CA ALA A 250 -6.61 8.38 6.01
C ALA A 250 -6.24 7.41 4.88
N LYS A 251 -4.94 7.34 4.60
CA LYS A 251 -4.29 6.35 3.72
C LYS A 251 -2.97 5.92 4.34
N HIS A 252 -2.58 4.69 4.03
CA HIS A 252 -1.28 4.13 4.41
C HIS A 252 -0.11 5.02 3.96
N ARG A 253 1.03 4.90 4.65
CA ARG A 253 2.32 5.55 4.31
C ARG A 253 3.44 4.54 4.31
N MET A 254 4.52 4.83 3.59
CA MET A 254 5.69 3.95 3.55
C MET A 254 6.44 3.98 4.88
N GLU A 255 6.48 5.14 5.53
CA GLU A 255 7.23 5.35 6.77
C GLU A 255 6.41 4.92 7.98
N GLY A 256 6.84 3.82 8.62
CA GLY A 256 6.31 3.34 9.90
C GLY A 256 7.18 3.73 11.10
N ILE A 257 6.98 3.04 12.22
CA ILE A 257 7.86 3.12 13.39
C ILE A 257 8.71 1.86 13.51
N PHE A 258 9.90 2.01 14.08
CA PHE A 258 10.74 0.90 14.51
C PHE A 258 11.39 1.25 15.85
N MET A 259 11.32 0.33 16.80
CA MET A 259 11.97 0.42 18.11
C MET A 259 12.55 -0.94 18.47
N ALA A 260 13.68 -0.94 19.17
CA ALA A 260 14.33 -2.16 19.60
C ALA A 260 14.90 -2.00 21.02
N ARG A 261 14.77 -3.05 21.83
CA ARG A 261 15.30 -3.11 23.20
C ARG A 261 15.78 -4.51 23.52
N GLY A 262 16.86 -4.64 24.28
CA GLY A 262 17.28 -5.92 24.86
C GLY A 262 18.80 -6.04 24.95
N LYS A 263 19.27 -7.25 25.23
CA LYS A 263 20.70 -7.55 25.34
C LYS A 263 21.43 -7.15 24.06
N GLY A 264 22.51 -6.39 24.23
CA GLY A 264 23.34 -5.92 23.11
C GLY A 264 22.81 -4.69 22.36
N ILE A 265 21.62 -4.18 22.70
CA ILE A 265 21.01 -3.01 22.04
C ILE A 265 21.12 -1.80 22.98
N PRO A 266 22.10 -0.90 22.80
CA PRO A 266 22.24 0.28 23.64
C PRO A 266 21.13 1.29 23.39
N ALA A 267 20.78 2.06 24.42
CA ALA A 267 19.92 3.23 24.25
C ALA A 267 20.60 4.25 23.32
N ARG A 268 19.81 4.92 22.49
CA ARG A 268 20.27 5.89 21.50
C ARG A 268 19.55 7.21 21.69
N THR A 269 20.28 8.30 21.43
CA THR A 269 19.70 9.65 21.33
C THR A 269 19.20 9.94 19.93
N GLU A 270 19.81 9.34 18.91
CA GLU A 270 19.45 9.53 17.51
C GLU A 270 18.73 8.30 16.92
N PRO A 271 17.71 8.50 16.07
CA PRO A 271 17.04 7.41 15.37
C PRO A 271 17.99 6.65 14.44
N VAL A 272 17.75 5.34 14.32
CA VAL A 272 18.36 4.55 13.25
C VAL A 272 17.66 4.91 11.94
N ARG A 273 18.44 5.15 10.88
CA ARG A 273 17.93 5.48 9.55
C ARG A 273 18.08 4.29 8.62
N SER A 274 17.32 4.28 7.52
CA SER A 274 17.40 3.24 6.49
C SER A 274 17.14 1.83 7.03
N VAL A 275 16.12 1.72 7.87
CA VAL A 275 15.56 0.44 8.31
C VAL A 275 14.41 0.09 7.39
N HIS A 276 14.48 -1.09 6.78
CA HIS A 276 13.45 -1.59 5.89
C HIS A 276 12.66 -2.71 6.56
N LEU A 277 11.46 -2.98 6.05
CA LEU A 277 10.57 -3.99 6.64
C LEU A 277 11.17 -5.39 6.55
N GLU A 278 11.83 -5.67 5.43
CA GLU A 278 12.56 -6.89 5.12
C GLU A 278 13.75 -7.13 6.06
N ASP A 279 14.30 -6.09 6.71
CA ASP A 279 15.44 -6.21 7.64
C ASP A 279 15.05 -6.84 8.99
N ILE A 280 13.75 -6.87 9.32
CA ILE A 280 13.27 -7.27 10.64
C ILE A 280 13.45 -8.77 10.87
N ALA A 281 13.09 -9.61 9.90
CA ALA A 281 13.23 -11.06 9.98
C ALA A 281 14.70 -11.52 10.15
N PRO A 282 15.67 -11.13 9.29
CA PRO A 282 17.07 -11.52 9.46
C PRO A 282 17.66 -10.98 10.76
N THR A 283 17.26 -9.79 11.20
CA THR A 283 17.67 -9.23 12.50
C THR A 283 17.13 -10.04 13.68
N ALA A 284 15.88 -10.49 13.63
CA ALA A 284 15.27 -11.33 14.66
C ALA A 284 15.96 -12.71 14.74
N LEU A 285 16.23 -13.36 13.61
CA LEU A 285 16.97 -14.62 13.55
C LEU A 285 18.37 -14.48 14.18
N HIS A 286 19.09 -13.42 13.82
CA HIS A 286 20.40 -13.13 14.39
C HIS A 286 20.36 -12.91 15.92
N LEU A 287 19.34 -12.19 16.42
CA LEU A 287 19.12 -12.01 17.86
C LEU A 287 18.84 -13.33 18.59
N MET A 288 18.13 -14.26 17.94
CA MET A 288 17.87 -15.60 18.46
C MET A 288 19.11 -16.52 18.41
N GLY A 289 20.19 -16.09 17.75
CA GLY A 289 21.38 -16.92 17.53
C GLY A 289 21.19 -17.99 16.46
N LEU A 290 20.22 -17.79 15.56
CA LEU A 290 19.97 -18.65 14.42
C LEU A 290 20.74 -18.15 13.19
N PRO A 291 21.22 -19.05 12.31
CA PRO A 291 21.79 -18.64 11.03
C PRO A 291 20.70 -18.01 10.15
N VAL A 292 21.09 -17.00 9.38
CA VAL A 292 20.19 -16.27 8.47
C VAL A 292 20.26 -16.90 7.07
N PRO A 293 19.15 -17.29 6.45
CA PRO A 293 19.15 -17.76 5.07
C PRO A 293 19.72 -16.70 4.12
N SER A 294 20.65 -17.10 3.24
CA SER A 294 21.34 -16.17 2.34
C SER A 294 20.47 -15.61 1.21
N ASP A 295 19.24 -16.10 1.05
CA ASP A 295 18.25 -15.64 0.07
C ASP A 295 17.22 -14.64 0.64
N MET A 296 17.34 -14.24 1.91
CA MET A 296 16.56 -13.12 2.44
C MET A 296 16.99 -11.79 1.80
N ASP A 297 16.03 -11.02 1.29
CA ASP A 297 16.30 -9.70 0.68
C ASP A 297 16.81 -8.67 1.70
N GLY A 298 16.34 -8.76 2.94
CA GLY A 298 16.70 -7.84 4.02
C GLY A 298 18.07 -8.13 4.62
N ARG A 299 18.67 -7.09 5.21
CA ARG A 299 19.94 -7.18 5.92
C ARG A 299 19.74 -7.28 7.42
N ILE A 300 20.76 -7.80 8.11
CA ILE A 300 20.83 -7.71 9.57
C ILE A 300 21.16 -6.27 9.95
N LEU A 301 20.36 -5.67 10.82
CA LEU A 301 20.54 -4.32 11.34
C LEU A 301 21.68 -4.24 12.36
N THR A 302 22.90 -4.63 11.97
CA THR A 302 24.08 -4.68 12.86
C THR A 302 24.41 -3.36 13.54
N GLU A 303 23.97 -2.25 12.95
CA GLU A 303 24.11 -0.91 13.47
C GLU A 303 23.28 -0.66 14.72
N ILE A 304 22.27 -1.47 15.06
CA ILE A 304 21.48 -1.30 16.29
C ILE A 304 22.20 -1.88 17.51
N PHE A 305 23.21 -2.73 17.30
CA PHE A 305 23.93 -3.44 18.36
C PHE A 305 25.16 -2.68 18.86
N SER A 306 25.60 -3.01 20.07
CA SER A 306 26.88 -2.53 20.61
C SER A 306 28.06 -3.21 19.93
N THR A 307 29.21 -2.54 19.89
CA THR A 307 30.46 -3.11 19.37
C THR A 307 30.83 -4.43 20.04
N GLN A 308 30.58 -4.55 21.35
CA GLN A 308 30.83 -5.78 22.10
C GLN A 308 29.91 -6.91 21.64
N PHE A 309 28.61 -6.64 21.43
CA PHE A 309 27.65 -7.64 20.98
C PHE A 309 28.03 -8.19 19.61
N ASN A 310 28.29 -7.29 18.63
CA ASN A 310 28.72 -7.67 17.28
C ASN A 310 30.00 -8.52 17.26
N ARG A 311 30.93 -8.29 18.19
CA ARG A 311 32.15 -9.13 18.34
C ARG A 311 31.85 -10.50 18.94
N SER A 312 30.97 -10.54 19.94
CA SER A 312 30.63 -11.79 20.65
C SER A 312 29.67 -12.71 19.88
N ARG A 313 28.93 -12.15 18.93
CA ARG A 313 27.96 -12.83 18.08
C ARG A 313 28.18 -12.41 16.63
N PRO A 314 29.16 -13.01 15.93
CA PRO A 314 29.34 -12.76 14.51
C PRO A 314 28.09 -13.20 13.73
N VAL A 315 27.83 -12.52 12.63
CA VAL A 315 26.77 -12.90 11.70
C VAL A 315 27.08 -14.29 11.13
N ALA A 316 26.07 -15.15 11.12
CA ALA A 316 26.12 -16.47 10.50
C ALA A 316 25.03 -16.54 9.43
N TYR A 317 25.43 -16.91 8.22
CA TYR A 317 24.51 -17.21 7.13
C TYR A 317 24.45 -18.72 6.92
N GLU A 318 23.32 -19.23 6.45
CA GLU A 318 23.18 -20.60 5.94
C GLU A 318 22.62 -20.61 4.53
N GLU A 319 22.93 -21.68 3.79
CA GLU A 319 22.26 -21.96 2.53
C GLU A 319 20.75 -22.13 2.77
N PRO A 320 19.90 -21.57 1.91
CA PRO A 320 18.47 -21.72 2.05
C PRO A 320 18.11 -23.20 2.03
N ARG A 321 17.35 -23.66 3.03
CA ARG A 321 16.92 -25.08 3.13
C ARG A 321 15.88 -25.48 2.07
N GLY A 322 15.60 -24.57 1.13
CA GLY A 322 14.72 -24.73 -0.01
C GLY A 322 13.81 -23.52 -0.19
N PHE A 323 13.57 -23.13 -1.44
CA PHE A 323 12.53 -22.16 -1.77
C PHE A 323 11.14 -22.76 -1.47
N TRP A 324 10.30 -21.99 -0.79
CA TRP A 324 8.87 -22.25 -0.74
C TRP A 324 8.16 -21.24 -1.64
N PRO A 325 7.60 -21.64 -2.81
CA PRO A 325 7.52 -23.00 -3.37
C PRO A 325 8.75 -23.43 -4.19
N ASN A 326 9.08 -24.73 -4.13
CA ASN A 326 10.24 -25.35 -4.79
C ASN A 326 9.96 -25.60 -6.29
N PRO A 327 10.73 -25.03 -7.23
CA PRO A 327 10.51 -25.19 -8.67
C PRO A 327 10.77 -26.61 -9.22
N ALA A 328 11.44 -27.49 -8.45
CA ALA A 328 11.57 -28.92 -8.78
C ALA A 328 10.31 -29.74 -8.46
N ARG A 329 9.27 -29.12 -7.86
CA ARG A 329 7.92 -29.68 -7.75
C ARG A 329 7.02 -28.93 -8.74
N PRO A 330 6.83 -29.47 -9.96
CA PRO A 330 5.97 -28.85 -10.94
C PRO A 330 4.53 -28.94 -10.44
N GLU A 331 3.88 -27.78 -10.46
CA GLU A 331 2.46 -27.57 -10.26
C GLU A 331 1.91 -27.85 -8.86
N PHE A 332 0.97 -26.99 -8.49
CA PHE A 332 -0.05 -27.25 -7.48
C PHE A 332 -0.71 -28.61 -7.76
N SER A 333 -0.16 -29.69 -7.21
CA SER A 333 -0.99 -30.79 -6.73
C SER A 333 -1.17 -30.56 -5.24
N SER A 334 -2.42 -30.52 -4.80
CA SER A 334 -2.92 -30.35 -3.43
C SER A 334 -2.41 -31.39 -2.40
N ASN A 335 -1.38 -32.16 -2.73
CA ASN A 335 -0.99 -33.37 -2.02
C ASN A 335 0.40 -33.30 -1.38
N ALA A 336 1.05 -32.13 -1.38
CA ALA A 336 2.39 -31.94 -0.83
C ALA A 336 2.49 -30.87 0.27
N MET A 337 1.35 -30.32 0.71
CA MET A 337 1.18 -29.82 2.06
C MET A 337 0.52 -30.92 2.88
N SER A 338 0.99 -31.14 4.11
CA SER A 338 0.08 -31.77 5.06
C SER A 338 -1.07 -30.77 5.25
N ALA A 339 -2.31 -31.26 5.34
CA ALA A 339 -3.44 -30.40 5.70
C ALA A 339 -3.18 -29.62 7.00
N GLU A 340 -2.23 -30.10 7.82
CA GLU A 340 -1.77 -29.51 9.05
C GLU A 340 -0.95 -28.24 8.83
N ASP A 341 0.05 -28.23 7.93
CA ASP A 341 0.89 -27.04 7.66
C ASP A 341 0.08 -25.92 7.00
N GLU A 342 -0.81 -26.30 6.10
CA GLU A 342 -1.73 -25.42 5.39
C GLU A 342 -2.71 -24.77 6.37
N ALA A 343 -3.30 -25.58 7.26
CA ALA A 343 -4.12 -25.10 8.36
C ALA A 343 -3.30 -24.26 9.36
N ILE A 344 -2.01 -24.54 9.59
CA ILE A 344 -1.16 -23.76 10.50
C ILE A 344 -0.95 -22.36 9.93
N ILE A 345 -0.57 -22.22 8.66
CA ILE A 345 -0.36 -20.92 8.02
C ILE A 345 -1.69 -20.17 7.91
N GLU A 346 -2.76 -20.82 7.48
CA GLU A 346 -4.08 -20.19 7.39
C GLU A 346 -4.58 -19.77 8.78
N ASN A 347 -4.46 -20.63 9.79
CA ASN A 347 -4.82 -20.28 11.16
C ASN A 347 -3.91 -19.19 11.73
N GLN A 348 -2.62 -19.16 11.39
CA GLN A 348 -1.72 -18.09 11.79
C GLN A 348 -2.17 -16.77 11.16
N LEU A 349 -2.39 -16.73 9.85
CA LEU A 349 -2.87 -15.53 9.15
C LEU A 349 -4.26 -15.10 9.65
N ARG A 350 -5.17 -16.04 9.93
CA ARG A 350 -6.49 -15.79 10.53
C ARG A 350 -6.37 -15.27 11.96
N SER A 351 -5.47 -15.83 12.78
CA SER A 351 -5.19 -15.39 14.15
C SER A 351 -4.53 -14.01 14.21
N LEU A 352 -3.75 -13.67 13.19
CA LEU A 352 -3.16 -12.35 12.97
C LEU A 352 -4.15 -11.35 12.34
N GLY A 353 -5.34 -11.81 11.94
CA GLY A 353 -6.42 -10.98 11.38
C GLY A 353 -6.28 -10.64 9.90
N TYR A 354 -5.41 -11.33 9.16
CA TYR A 354 -5.22 -11.16 7.72
C TYR A 354 -6.23 -11.95 6.87
N LEU A 355 -6.90 -12.95 7.44
CA LEU A 355 -7.94 -13.76 6.79
C LEU A 355 -9.22 -13.76 7.64
N GLU A 356 -10.38 -13.57 6.99
CA GLU A 356 -11.71 -13.63 7.63
C GLU A 356 -12.24 -15.05 7.79
#